data_AF-A0A0C3PIT2-F1
#
_entry.id   AF-A0A0C3PIT2-F1
#
_cell.length_a   1.000
_cell.length_b   1.000
_cell.length_c   1.000
_cell.angle_alpha   90.00
_cell.angle_beta   90.00
_cell.angle_gamma   90.00
#
_symmetry.space_group_name_H-M   'P 1'
#
loop_
_entity.id
_entity.type
_entity.pdbx_description
1 polymer ?
#
loop_
_entity_poly.entity_id
_entity_poly.type
_entity_poly.pdbx_seq_one_letter_code
_entity_poly.pdbx_strand_id
1 'polypeptide(L)'
;LSITQAHLLALAFAGSYVGSIYVSQHARLTYASNNSTERAHERVRQRDDSGVIRARLKAVAFSTTLSCLAVVEVAHVHSAGSFAYSMSLLGVNATWSTLLPSLIAPVLFAGPLYVAFLDGRLPIPSPVSRLVLLRNYVAAPITEEVAFRACILAVYHMAGASTKKKIFLTPLWFGLAHVHHGWEVYNRLGCTRVAAMNAALSAVFQTAYTTLFGFHCAFLFLRTGSIVPPIASHVFCNIMGLPGFASDL
;
A
#
# COMPACT_ATOMS: atom_id res chain seq x y z
N LEU A 1 -3.69 24.63 -9.22
CA LEU A 1 -2.53 23.90 -8.65
C LEU A 1 -1.52 23.67 -9.77
N SER A 2 -0.21 23.83 -9.53
CA SER A 2 0.83 23.50 -10.52
C SER A 2 1.30 22.04 -10.40
N ILE A 3 1.95 21.50 -11.45
CA ILE A 3 2.52 20.15 -11.41
C ILE A 3 3.58 20.02 -10.29
N THR A 4 4.41 21.04 -10.09
CA THR A 4 5.40 21.07 -9.01
C THR A 4 4.74 20.97 -7.64
N GLN A 5 3.65 21.72 -7.41
CA GLN A 5 2.89 21.62 -6.15
C GLN A 5 2.28 20.22 -5.97
N ALA A 6 1.79 19.58 -7.03
CA ALA A 6 1.30 18.21 -6.96
C ALA A 6 2.40 17.20 -6.59
N HIS A 7 3.63 17.37 -7.12
CA HIS A 7 4.78 16.55 -6.71
C HIS A 7 5.11 16.72 -5.22
N LEU A 8 5.10 17.96 -4.70
CA LEU A 8 5.36 18.25 -3.28
C LEU A 8 4.28 17.65 -2.37
N LEU A 9 3.01 17.78 -2.75
CA LEU A 9 1.90 17.18 -2.00
C LEU A 9 1.96 15.65 -2.03
N ALA A 10 2.27 15.05 -3.19
CA ALA A 10 2.42 13.61 -3.30
C ALA A 10 3.59 13.08 -2.45
N LEU A 11 4.72 13.79 -2.44
CA LEU A 11 5.84 13.51 -1.55
C LEU A 11 5.43 13.62 -0.07
N ALA A 12 4.65 14.64 0.29
CA ALA A 12 4.15 14.81 1.66
C ALA A 12 3.18 13.68 2.07
N PHE A 13 2.27 13.27 1.19
CA PHE A 13 1.34 12.16 1.46
C PHE A 13 2.07 10.83 1.59
N ALA A 14 2.95 10.50 0.64
CA ALA A 14 3.75 9.27 0.69
C ALA A 14 4.70 9.25 1.90
N GLY A 15 5.39 10.37 2.13
CA GLY A 15 6.35 10.53 3.22
C GLY A 15 5.70 10.52 4.59
N SER A 16 4.53 11.16 4.76
CA SER A 16 3.77 11.10 6.02
C SER A 16 3.25 9.68 6.30
N TYR A 17 2.75 8.99 5.26
CA TYR A 17 2.28 7.62 5.40
C TYR A 17 3.38 6.69 5.91
N VAL A 18 4.54 6.65 5.23
CA VAL A 18 5.68 5.83 5.63
C VAL A 18 6.27 6.33 6.96
N GLY A 19 6.46 7.64 7.09
CA GLY A 19 7.04 8.27 8.28
C GLY A 19 6.24 7.97 9.55
N SER A 20 4.91 7.92 9.46
CA SER A 20 4.03 7.63 10.61
C SER A 20 4.35 6.30 11.30
N ILE A 21 4.81 5.30 10.54
CA ILE A 21 5.24 3.97 11.05
C ILE A 21 6.47 4.10 11.94
N TYR A 22 7.33 5.08 11.69
CA TYR A 22 8.58 5.28 12.40
C TYR A 22 8.49 6.34 13.51
N VAL A 23 7.43 7.15 13.58
CA VAL A 23 7.31 8.17 14.63
C VAL A 23 7.00 7.54 15.99
N SER A 24 6.11 6.54 16.05
CA SER A 24 5.75 5.90 17.32
C SER A 24 6.78 4.85 17.74
N GLN A 25 7.31 4.96 18.97
CA GLN A 25 8.20 3.95 19.55
C GLN A 25 7.57 2.56 19.61
N HIS A 26 6.24 2.47 19.70
CA HIS A 26 5.50 1.21 19.74
C HIS A 26 5.28 0.58 18.36
N ALA A 27 5.48 1.34 17.28
CA ALA A 27 5.37 0.87 15.90
C ALA A 27 6.72 0.41 15.31
N ARG A 28 7.84 0.75 15.98
CA ARG A 28 9.20 0.39 15.56
C ARG A 28 9.54 -1.05 15.89
N LEU A 29 10.05 -1.75 14.87
CA LEU A 29 10.64 -3.07 15.04
C LEU A 29 11.97 -2.94 15.78
N THR A 30 12.30 -3.98 16.53
CA THR A 30 13.58 -4.08 17.24
C THR A 30 14.18 -5.43 16.91
N TYR A 31 15.49 -5.45 16.71
CA TYR A 31 16.21 -6.60 16.23
C TYR A 31 17.31 -6.96 17.24
N ALA A 32 17.45 -8.25 17.52
CA ALA A 32 18.50 -8.79 18.36
C ALA A 32 19.64 -9.30 17.46
N SER A 33 20.89 -9.08 17.88
CA SER A 33 22.06 -9.67 17.24
C SER A 33 22.27 -11.09 17.76
N ASN A 34 22.91 -11.98 16.98
CA ASN A 34 23.24 -13.34 17.41
C ASN A 34 24.11 -13.39 18.68
N ASN A 35 24.83 -12.31 19.00
CA ASN A 35 25.65 -12.20 20.21
C ASN A 35 24.91 -11.51 21.38
N SER A 36 23.61 -11.29 21.27
CA SER A 36 22.85 -10.55 22.29
C SER A 36 22.32 -11.47 23.40
N THR A 37 22.13 -10.91 24.59
CA THR A 37 21.69 -11.67 25.77
C THR A 37 20.25 -12.19 25.61
N GLU A 38 19.85 -13.22 26.34
CA GLU A 38 18.45 -13.72 26.33
C GLU A 38 17.43 -12.59 26.58
N ARG A 39 17.77 -11.66 27.47
CA ARG A 39 16.99 -10.46 27.78
C ARG A 39 16.87 -9.45 26.62
N ALA A 40 17.74 -9.54 25.61
CA ALA A 40 17.65 -8.77 24.38
C ALA A 40 16.75 -9.46 23.35
N HIS A 41 16.76 -10.80 23.30
CA HIS A 41 15.83 -11.59 22.51
C HIS A 41 14.38 -11.45 22.97
N GLU A 42 14.13 -11.37 24.28
CA GLU A 42 12.78 -11.07 24.84
C GLU A 42 12.25 -9.68 24.47
N ARG A 43 13.14 -8.74 24.12
CA ARG A 43 12.79 -7.37 23.73
C ARG A 43 12.61 -7.19 22.23
N VAL A 44 12.81 -8.25 21.43
CA VAL A 44 12.58 -8.23 19.98
C VAL A 44 11.10 -8.03 19.71
N ARG A 45 10.81 -6.96 18.96
CA ARG A 45 9.47 -6.65 18.47
C ARG A 45 9.39 -6.98 17.00
N GLN A 46 8.55 -7.95 16.69
CA GLN A 46 8.32 -8.43 15.34
C GLN A 46 7.12 -7.72 14.70
N ARG A 47 7.04 -7.81 13.38
CA ARG A 47 5.99 -7.16 12.58
C ARG A 47 4.58 -7.65 12.93
N ASP A 48 4.47 -8.90 13.37
CA ASP A 48 3.18 -9.54 13.67
C ASP A 48 2.78 -9.44 15.15
N ASP A 49 3.57 -8.74 15.97
CA ASP A 49 3.21 -8.45 17.35
C ASP A 49 1.95 -7.58 17.40
N SER A 50 0.98 -7.97 18.22
CA SER A 50 -0.31 -7.29 18.30
C SER A 50 -0.20 -5.80 18.66
N GLY A 51 0.76 -5.44 19.52
CA GLY A 51 1.06 -4.05 19.87
C GLY A 51 1.60 -3.25 18.68
N VAL A 52 2.53 -3.82 17.92
CA VAL A 52 3.10 -3.20 16.71
C VAL A 52 2.03 -3.00 15.65
N ILE A 53 1.20 -4.02 15.39
CA ILE A 53 0.10 -3.91 14.42
C ILE A 53 -0.85 -2.78 14.81
N ARG A 54 -1.33 -2.75 16.06
CA ARG A 54 -2.26 -1.70 16.52
C ARG A 54 -1.65 -0.31 16.42
N ALA A 55 -0.38 -0.15 16.81
CA ALA A 55 0.32 1.13 16.75
C ALA A 55 0.50 1.60 15.30
N ARG A 56 0.94 0.71 14.40
CA ARG A 56 1.07 1.00 12.96
C ARG A 56 -0.27 1.36 12.34
N LEU A 57 -1.32 0.58 12.59
CA LEU A 57 -2.67 0.84 12.06
C LEU A 57 -3.22 2.20 12.49
N LYS A 58 -3.06 2.59 13.77
CA LYS A 58 -3.47 3.91 14.25
C LYS A 58 -2.68 5.03 13.57
N ALA A 59 -1.36 4.87 13.42
CA ALA A 59 -0.49 5.86 12.83
C ALA A 59 -0.80 6.08 11.34
N VAL A 60 -0.92 5.00 10.56
CA VAL A 60 -1.25 5.12 9.12
C VAL A 60 -2.67 5.63 8.91
N ALA A 61 -3.64 5.20 9.72
CA ALA A 61 -5.02 5.72 9.63
C ALA A 61 -5.06 7.23 9.88
N PHE A 62 -4.37 7.71 10.92
CA PHE A 62 -4.25 9.15 11.20
C PHE A 62 -3.60 9.91 10.05
N SER A 63 -2.48 9.39 9.51
CA SER A 63 -1.79 10.00 8.36
C SER A 63 -2.65 10.05 7.10
N THR A 64 -3.39 8.97 6.81
CA THR A 64 -4.32 8.90 5.68
C THR A 64 -5.48 9.88 5.86
N THR A 65 -6.05 10.01 7.07
CA THR A 65 -7.09 11.01 7.36
C THR A 65 -6.57 12.44 7.11
N LEU A 66 -5.37 12.77 7.58
CA LEU A 66 -4.76 14.08 7.32
C LEU A 66 -4.54 14.32 5.82
N SER A 67 -4.15 13.29 5.07
CA SER A 67 -3.98 13.39 3.61
C SER A 67 -5.32 13.67 2.90
N CYS A 68 -6.40 13.01 3.31
CA CYS A 68 -7.75 13.29 2.80
C CYS A 68 -8.20 14.72 3.12
N LEU A 69 -7.98 15.19 4.36
CA LEU A 69 -8.31 16.56 4.76
C LEU A 69 -7.51 17.58 3.96
N ALA A 70 -6.23 17.32 3.70
CA ALA A 70 -5.40 18.16 2.85
C ALA A 70 -5.92 18.22 1.41
N VAL A 71 -6.42 17.12 0.85
CA VAL A 71 -7.07 17.12 -0.48
C VAL A 71 -8.33 17.97 -0.49
N VAL A 72 -9.18 17.84 0.53
CA VAL A 72 -10.40 18.65 0.67
C VAL A 72 -10.06 20.14 0.71
N GLU A 73 -9.08 20.52 1.52
CA GLU A 73 -8.61 21.90 1.64
C GLU A 73 -8.01 22.42 0.33
N VAL A 74 -7.13 21.66 -0.31
CA VAL A 74 -6.51 22.05 -1.58
C VAL A 74 -7.57 22.24 -2.68
N ALA A 75 -8.58 21.36 -2.73
CA ALA A 75 -9.68 21.46 -3.68
C ALA A 75 -10.58 22.67 -3.41
N HIS A 76 -10.83 22.99 -2.15
CA HIS A 76 -11.57 24.18 -1.76
C HIS A 76 -10.83 25.46 -2.22
N VAL A 77 -9.54 25.56 -1.90
CA VAL A 77 -8.71 26.74 -2.20
C VAL A 77 -8.45 26.92 -3.70
N HIS A 78 -8.16 25.84 -4.44
CA HIS A 78 -7.68 25.95 -5.83
C HIS A 78 -8.76 25.77 -6.89
N SER A 79 -9.90 25.20 -6.53
CA SER A 79 -10.96 24.85 -7.50
C SER A 79 -12.32 25.40 -7.11
N ALA A 80 -12.41 26.19 -6.01
CA ALA A 80 -13.68 26.56 -5.38
C ALA A 80 -14.59 25.34 -5.20
N GLY A 81 -13.97 24.17 -4.97
CA GLY A 81 -14.63 22.88 -4.99
C GLY A 81 -15.57 22.73 -3.80
N SER A 82 -16.77 22.21 -4.06
CA SER A 82 -17.66 21.79 -2.99
C SER A 82 -17.10 20.55 -2.29
N PHE A 83 -17.59 20.26 -1.08
CA PHE A 83 -17.26 19.01 -0.40
C PHE A 83 -17.57 17.77 -1.25
N ALA A 84 -18.67 17.80 -2.01
CA ALA A 84 -19.04 16.75 -2.95
C ALA A 84 -18.00 16.56 -4.08
N TYR A 85 -17.43 17.65 -4.59
CA TYR A 85 -16.33 17.58 -5.56
C TYR A 85 -15.10 16.89 -4.96
N SER A 86 -14.72 17.23 -3.72
CA SER A 86 -13.61 16.59 -3.02
C SER A 86 -13.85 15.10 -2.76
N MET A 87 -15.08 14.70 -2.41
CA MET A 87 -15.43 13.28 -2.27
C MET A 87 -15.37 12.53 -3.60
N SER A 88 -15.77 13.18 -4.70
CA SER A 88 -15.60 12.61 -6.05
C SER A 88 -14.13 12.46 -6.43
N LEU A 89 -13.26 13.42 -6.05
CA LEU A 89 -11.81 13.31 -6.28
C LEU A 89 -11.19 12.16 -5.50
N LEU A 90 -11.67 11.90 -4.27
CA LEU A 90 -11.23 10.78 -3.44
C LEU A 90 -11.84 9.43 -3.89
N GLY A 91 -12.74 9.45 -4.87
CA GLY A 91 -13.39 8.26 -5.41
C GLY A 91 -14.37 7.61 -4.45
N VAL A 92 -15.01 8.40 -3.58
CA VAL A 92 -16.09 7.96 -2.68
C VAL A 92 -17.40 7.89 -3.48
N ASN A 93 -17.42 7.05 -4.51
CA ASN A 93 -18.61 6.65 -5.23
C ASN A 93 -18.62 5.10 -5.34
N ALA A 94 -19.58 4.46 -4.69
CA ALA A 94 -19.79 3.03 -4.83
C ALA A 94 -21.11 2.82 -5.56
N THR A 95 -21.02 2.39 -6.82
CA THR A 95 -22.17 2.08 -7.66
C THR A 95 -22.04 0.66 -8.18
N TRP A 96 -23.14 0.03 -8.58
CA TRP A 96 -23.11 -1.33 -9.14
C TRP A 96 -22.13 -1.48 -10.33
N SER A 97 -21.86 -0.40 -11.05
CA SER A 97 -20.86 -0.34 -12.13
C SER A 97 -19.41 -0.55 -11.68
N THR A 98 -19.10 -0.50 -10.38
CA THR A 98 -17.74 -0.76 -9.85
C THR A 98 -17.47 -2.24 -9.60
N LEU A 99 -18.49 -3.10 -9.65
CA LEU A 99 -18.32 -4.54 -9.41
C LEU A 99 -17.51 -5.21 -10.52
N LEU A 100 -17.86 -4.99 -11.79
CA LEU A 100 -17.19 -5.64 -12.91
C LEU A 100 -15.68 -5.28 -13.01
N PRO A 101 -15.27 -4.00 -12.88
CA PRO A 101 -13.85 -3.64 -12.81
C PRO A 101 -13.08 -4.30 -11.65
N SER A 102 -13.75 -4.62 -10.54
CA SER A 102 -13.14 -5.31 -9.38
C SER A 102 -12.77 -6.77 -9.70
N LEU A 103 -13.30 -7.33 -10.78
CA LEU A 103 -12.99 -8.70 -11.23
C LEU A 103 -11.77 -8.76 -12.16
N ILE A 104 -11.19 -7.62 -12.57
CA ILE A 104 -10.06 -7.63 -13.51
C ILE A 104 -8.84 -8.33 -12.91
N ALA A 105 -8.50 -8.08 -11.63
CA ALA A 105 -7.39 -8.78 -10.98
C ALA A 105 -7.63 -10.31 -10.90
N PRO A 106 -8.80 -10.81 -10.45
CA PRO A 106 -9.15 -12.23 -10.57
C PRO A 106 -9.00 -12.82 -11.98
N VAL A 107 -9.45 -12.10 -13.01
CA VAL A 107 -9.32 -12.55 -14.41
C VAL A 107 -7.86 -12.67 -14.84
N LEU A 108 -7.00 -11.72 -14.45
CA LEU A 108 -5.55 -11.79 -14.70
C LEU A 108 -4.90 -12.99 -13.99
N PHE A 109 -5.49 -13.46 -12.89
CA PHE A 109 -5.06 -14.63 -12.13
C PHE A 109 -5.81 -15.92 -12.53
N ALA A 110 -6.57 -15.94 -13.64
CA ALA A 110 -7.33 -17.12 -14.05
C ALA A 110 -6.47 -18.39 -14.17
N GLY A 111 -5.24 -18.27 -14.72
CA GLY A 111 -4.28 -19.38 -14.80
C GLY A 111 -3.90 -19.93 -13.43
N PRO A 112 -3.29 -19.11 -12.53
CA PRO A 112 -2.99 -19.53 -11.16
C PRO A 112 -4.20 -20.06 -10.38
N LEU A 113 -5.38 -19.46 -10.54
CA LEU A 113 -6.62 -19.93 -9.91
C LEU A 113 -7.04 -21.30 -10.42
N TYR A 114 -6.87 -21.56 -11.73
CA TYR A 114 -7.17 -22.86 -12.33
C TYR A 114 -6.21 -23.94 -11.82
N VAL A 115 -4.91 -23.65 -11.73
CA VAL A 115 -3.92 -24.57 -11.14
C VAL A 115 -4.27 -24.87 -9.67
N ALA A 116 -4.53 -23.82 -8.88
CA ALA A 116 -4.92 -23.95 -7.48
C ALA A 116 -6.21 -24.80 -7.29
N PHE A 117 -7.16 -24.67 -8.21
CA PHE A 117 -8.36 -25.49 -8.25
C PHE A 117 -8.05 -26.96 -8.54
N LEU A 118 -7.21 -27.25 -9.54
CA LEU A 118 -6.79 -28.62 -9.87
C LEU A 118 -6.04 -29.28 -8.71
N ASP A 119 -5.25 -28.51 -7.97
CA ASP A 119 -4.51 -28.96 -6.79
C ASP A 119 -5.39 -29.12 -5.54
N GLY A 120 -6.68 -28.76 -5.60
CA GLY A 120 -7.61 -28.78 -4.46
C GLY A 120 -7.27 -27.74 -3.38
N ARG A 121 -6.45 -26.74 -3.70
CA ARG A 121 -5.95 -25.69 -2.80
C ARG A 121 -6.52 -24.34 -3.22
N LEU A 122 -7.79 -24.07 -2.92
CA LEU A 122 -8.29 -22.71 -3.06
C LEU A 122 -7.50 -21.77 -2.14
N PRO A 123 -7.26 -20.51 -2.54
CA PRO A 123 -6.44 -19.56 -1.81
C PRO A 123 -7.17 -19.09 -0.54
N ILE A 124 -7.20 -19.96 0.46
CA ILE A 124 -7.72 -19.68 1.79
C ILE A 124 -6.54 -19.16 2.62
N PRO A 125 -6.63 -17.94 3.20
CA PRO A 125 -5.60 -17.45 4.08
C PRO A 125 -5.30 -18.47 5.19
N SER A 126 -4.02 -18.71 5.45
CA SER A 126 -3.58 -19.60 6.53
C SER A 126 -4.13 -19.15 7.89
N PRO A 127 -4.28 -20.07 8.87
CA PRO A 127 -4.77 -19.71 10.19
C PRO A 127 -3.77 -18.80 10.90
N VAL A 128 -3.99 -17.49 10.81
CA VAL A 128 -3.23 -16.44 11.51
C VAL A 128 -4.17 -15.66 12.43
N SER A 129 -3.59 -14.84 13.32
CA SER A 129 -4.40 -14.05 14.25
C SER A 129 -5.39 -13.14 13.49
N ARG A 130 -6.59 -12.94 14.06
CA ARG A 130 -7.61 -12.04 13.48
C ARG A 130 -7.08 -10.64 13.18
N LEU A 131 -6.12 -10.17 13.98
CA LEU A 131 -5.50 -8.87 13.83
C LEU A 131 -4.57 -8.81 12.61
N VAL A 132 -3.85 -9.90 12.31
CA VAL A 132 -3.04 -10.04 11.09
C VAL A 132 -3.95 -10.10 9.86
N LEU A 133 -5.05 -10.85 9.91
CA LEU A 133 -6.04 -10.89 8.83
C LEU A 133 -6.63 -9.50 8.55
N LEU A 134 -7.07 -8.80 9.61
CA LEU A 134 -7.61 -7.44 9.52
C LEU A 134 -6.59 -6.48 8.89
N ARG A 135 -5.34 -6.54 9.32
CA ARG A 135 -4.25 -5.72 8.75
C ARG A 135 -4.08 -6.01 7.26
N ASN A 136 -3.90 -7.28 6.89
CA ASN A 136 -3.50 -7.67 5.54
C ASN A 136 -4.62 -7.53 4.50
N TYR A 137 -5.88 -7.76 4.88
CA TYR A 137 -7.00 -7.87 3.94
C TYR A 137 -8.02 -6.76 4.04
N VAL A 138 -7.90 -5.85 5.01
CA VAL A 138 -8.85 -4.75 5.18
C VAL A 138 -8.11 -3.44 5.39
N ALA A 139 -7.41 -3.30 6.53
CA ALA A 139 -6.91 -2.00 6.94
C ALA A 139 -5.78 -1.49 6.04
N ALA A 140 -4.74 -2.30 5.77
CA ALA A 140 -3.64 -1.86 4.91
C ALA A 140 -4.08 -1.60 3.46
N PRO A 141 -4.84 -2.49 2.78
CA PRO A 141 -5.36 -2.19 1.44
C PRO A 141 -6.16 -0.88 1.39
N ILE A 142 -7.05 -0.64 2.35
CA ILE A 142 -7.85 0.59 2.38
C ILE A 142 -6.95 1.82 2.57
N THR A 143 -6.08 1.83 3.59
CA THR A 143 -5.28 3.02 3.89
C THR A 143 -4.25 3.31 2.81
N GLU A 144 -3.68 2.29 2.18
CA GLU A 144 -2.73 2.44 1.07
C GLU A 144 -3.41 2.93 -0.20
N GLU A 145 -4.54 2.36 -0.60
CA GLU A 145 -5.25 2.84 -1.79
C GLU A 145 -5.78 4.27 -1.60
N VAL A 146 -6.29 4.61 -0.42
CA VAL A 146 -6.73 6.00 -0.15
C VAL A 146 -5.55 6.98 -0.18
N ALA A 147 -4.42 6.64 0.45
CA ALA A 147 -3.26 7.54 0.48
C ALA A 147 -2.62 7.68 -0.91
N PHE A 148 -2.34 6.57 -1.60
CA PHE A 148 -1.50 6.57 -2.80
C PHE A 148 -2.28 6.58 -4.12
N ARG A 149 -3.56 6.17 -4.12
CA ARG A 149 -4.44 6.29 -5.29
C ARG A 149 -5.32 7.52 -5.13
N ALA A 150 -6.20 7.57 -4.15
CA ALA A 150 -7.15 8.67 -4.04
C ALA A 150 -6.46 10.03 -3.85
N CYS A 151 -5.63 10.20 -2.81
CA CYS A 151 -5.07 11.52 -2.49
C CYS A 151 -4.04 12.00 -3.53
N ILE A 152 -3.12 11.13 -3.95
CA ILE A 152 -2.11 11.50 -4.96
C ILE A 152 -2.77 11.77 -6.32
N LEU A 153 -3.70 10.92 -6.80
CA LEU A 153 -4.37 11.18 -8.08
C LEU A 153 -5.20 12.45 -8.04
N ALA A 154 -5.83 12.79 -6.90
CA ALA A 154 -6.60 14.02 -6.74
C ALA A 154 -5.75 15.27 -6.97
N VAL A 155 -4.55 15.37 -6.36
CA VAL A 155 -3.68 16.54 -6.56
C VAL A 155 -3.11 16.60 -7.99
N TYR A 156 -2.79 15.46 -8.61
CA TYR A 156 -2.39 15.45 -10.03
C TYR A 156 -3.55 15.80 -10.96
N HIS A 157 -4.79 15.43 -10.62
CA HIS A 157 -5.98 15.82 -11.36
C HIS A 157 -6.17 17.34 -11.31
N MET A 158 -6.15 17.94 -10.11
CA MET A 158 -6.27 19.40 -9.93
C MET A 158 -5.11 20.19 -10.56
N ALA A 159 -3.94 19.57 -10.73
CA ALA A 159 -2.81 20.15 -11.43
C ALA A 159 -2.88 20.03 -12.97
N GLY A 160 -3.97 19.47 -13.51
CA GLY A 160 -4.14 19.30 -14.97
C GLY A 160 -3.18 18.27 -15.59
N ALA A 161 -2.69 17.31 -14.81
CA ALA A 161 -1.80 16.28 -15.34
C ALA A 161 -2.53 15.42 -16.40
N SER A 162 -1.80 14.98 -17.43
CA SER A 162 -2.35 14.07 -18.44
C SER A 162 -2.70 12.71 -17.84
N THR A 163 -3.64 11.99 -18.46
CA THR A 163 -4.00 10.62 -18.04
C THR A 163 -2.79 9.68 -18.02
N LYS A 164 -1.87 9.82 -18.99
CA LYS A 164 -0.62 9.05 -19.01
C LYS A 164 0.24 9.31 -17.76
N LYS A 165 0.41 10.58 -17.36
CA LYS A 165 1.14 10.91 -16.12
C LYS A 165 0.43 10.33 -14.90
N LYS A 166 -0.90 10.47 -14.82
CA LYS A 166 -1.68 9.91 -13.72
C LYS A 166 -1.48 8.39 -13.58
N ILE A 167 -1.50 7.64 -14.69
CA ILE A 167 -1.33 6.18 -14.69
C ILE A 167 0.11 5.75 -14.43
N PHE A 168 1.10 6.37 -15.09
CA PHE A 168 2.47 5.84 -15.12
C PHE A 168 3.47 6.59 -14.23
N LEU A 169 3.13 7.78 -13.74
CA LEU A 169 4.02 8.57 -12.86
C LEU A 169 3.62 8.47 -11.40
N THR A 170 2.33 8.60 -11.08
CA THR A 170 1.88 8.61 -9.68
C THR A 170 2.17 7.31 -8.92
N PRO A 171 2.10 6.12 -9.56
CA PRO A 171 2.41 4.87 -8.84
C PRO A 171 3.88 4.69 -8.46
N LEU A 172 4.80 5.49 -9.00
CA LEU A 172 6.19 5.50 -8.54
C LEU A 172 6.30 5.91 -7.06
N TRP A 173 5.40 6.76 -6.56
CA TRP A 173 5.34 7.11 -5.14
C TRP A 173 5.00 5.91 -4.26
N PHE A 174 4.10 5.04 -4.74
CA PHE A 174 3.74 3.81 -4.05
C PHE A 174 4.90 2.80 -4.09
N GLY A 175 5.56 2.65 -5.24
CA GLY A 175 6.78 1.85 -5.35
C GLY A 175 7.87 2.30 -4.37
N LEU A 176 8.21 3.60 -4.41
CA LEU A 176 9.25 4.18 -3.56
C LEU A 176 8.91 4.06 -2.08
N ALA A 177 7.63 4.16 -1.70
CA ALA A 177 7.21 3.97 -0.32
C ALA A 177 7.60 2.60 0.22
N HIS A 178 7.71 1.56 -0.60
CA HIS A 178 8.09 0.20 -0.17
C HIS A 178 9.60 -0.01 0.02
N VAL A 179 10.45 0.94 -0.39
CA VAL A 179 11.90 0.84 -0.18
C VAL A 179 12.26 0.70 1.30
N HIS A 180 11.42 1.23 2.20
CA HIS A 180 11.62 1.09 3.65
C HIS A 180 11.65 -0.37 4.13
N HIS A 181 11.01 -1.31 3.42
CA HIS A 181 11.11 -2.74 3.75
C HIS A 181 12.51 -3.30 3.51
N GLY A 182 13.28 -2.74 2.57
CA GLY A 182 14.69 -3.10 2.40
C GLY A 182 15.49 -2.85 3.68
N TRP A 183 15.21 -1.74 4.37
CA TRP A 183 15.80 -1.47 5.69
C TRP A 183 15.39 -2.52 6.73
N GLU A 184 14.12 -2.93 6.75
CA GLU A 184 13.65 -4.00 7.65
C GLU A 184 14.34 -5.35 7.35
N VAL A 185 14.53 -5.69 6.07
CA VAL A 185 15.24 -6.90 5.63
C VAL A 185 16.71 -6.86 6.05
N TYR A 186 17.39 -5.73 5.84
CA TYR A 186 18.79 -5.57 6.20
C TYR A 186 19.04 -5.80 7.69
N ASN A 187 18.21 -5.17 8.55
CA ASN A 187 18.32 -5.32 9.99
C ASN A 187 17.94 -6.73 10.47
N ARG A 188 16.89 -7.33 9.89
CA ARG A 188 16.45 -8.68 10.24
C ARG A 188 17.51 -9.74 9.92
N LEU A 189 18.27 -9.55 8.84
CA LEU A 189 19.32 -10.48 8.41
C LEU A 189 20.70 -10.20 9.06
N GLY A 190 20.75 -9.37 10.10
CA GLY A 190 21.94 -9.18 10.92
C GLY A 190 22.99 -8.22 10.33
N CYS A 191 22.57 -7.27 9.48
CA CYS A 191 23.40 -6.16 9.00
C CYS A 191 24.71 -6.54 8.27
N THR A 192 24.81 -7.76 7.75
CA THR A 192 25.99 -8.25 7.01
C THR A 192 26.01 -7.77 5.55
N ARG A 193 27.13 -7.99 4.84
CA ARG A 193 27.21 -7.72 3.38
C ARG A 193 26.18 -8.54 2.59
N VAL A 194 25.95 -9.80 2.98
CA VAL A 194 24.93 -10.67 2.38
C VAL A 194 23.53 -10.13 2.67
N ALA A 195 23.28 -9.66 3.91
CA ALA A 195 22.02 -8.99 4.26
C ALA A 195 21.78 -7.73 3.43
N ALA A 196 22.81 -6.93 3.17
CA ALA A 196 22.72 -5.73 2.33
C ALA A 196 22.35 -6.08 0.88
N MET A 197 22.98 -7.12 0.30
CA MET A 197 22.63 -7.60 -1.04
C MET A 197 21.18 -8.09 -1.10
N ASN A 198 20.74 -8.90 -0.15
CA ASN A 198 19.37 -9.40 -0.09
C ASN A 198 18.35 -8.27 0.12
N ALA A 199 18.66 -7.30 0.97
CA ALA A 199 17.85 -6.10 1.18
C ALA A 199 17.71 -5.26 -0.10
N ALA A 200 18.80 -5.06 -0.83
CA ALA A 200 18.78 -4.32 -2.09
C ALA A 200 17.95 -5.05 -3.16
N LEU A 201 18.16 -6.35 -3.35
CA LEU A 201 17.38 -7.16 -4.29
C LEU A 201 15.89 -7.16 -3.94
N SER A 202 15.56 -7.35 -2.66
CA SER A 202 14.19 -7.31 -2.17
C SER A 202 13.55 -5.94 -2.39
N ALA A 203 14.26 -4.84 -2.10
CA ALA A 203 13.75 -3.48 -2.30
C ALA A 203 13.51 -3.17 -3.78
N VAL A 204 14.43 -3.55 -4.68
CA VAL A 204 14.27 -3.36 -6.13
C VAL A 204 13.07 -4.14 -6.65
N PHE A 205 12.98 -5.43 -6.31
CA PHE A 205 11.86 -6.27 -6.72
C PHE A 205 10.52 -5.73 -6.21
N GLN A 206 10.45 -5.40 -4.92
CA GLN A 206 9.22 -4.92 -4.30
C GLN A 206 8.81 -3.56 -4.89
N THR A 207 9.75 -2.65 -5.12
CA THR A 207 9.50 -1.34 -5.76
C THR A 207 8.95 -1.53 -7.17
N ALA A 208 9.56 -2.39 -7.98
CA ALA A 208 9.11 -2.66 -9.35
C ALA A 208 7.72 -3.31 -9.36
N TYR A 209 7.52 -4.35 -8.57
CA TYR A 209 6.25 -5.08 -8.48
C TYR A 209 5.10 -4.18 -8.02
N THR A 210 5.29 -3.43 -6.94
CA THR A 210 4.26 -2.53 -6.40
C THR A 210 4.00 -1.34 -7.32
N THR A 211 5.00 -0.87 -8.06
CA THR A 211 4.81 0.14 -9.13
C THR A 211 3.89 -0.38 -10.23
N LEU A 212 4.15 -1.59 -10.74
CA LEU A 212 3.32 -2.21 -11.79
C LEU A 212 1.89 -2.44 -11.32
N PHE A 213 1.73 -2.95 -10.09
CA PHE A 213 0.42 -3.06 -9.45
C PHE A 213 -0.28 -1.70 -9.33
N GLY A 214 0.47 -0.66 -8.95
CA GLY A 214 -0.06 0.69 -8.86
C GLY A 214 -0.47 1.29 -10.21
N PHE A 215 0.19 0.93 -11.34
CA PHE A 215 -0.27 1.29 -12.69
C PHE A 215 -1.68 0.72 -12.95
N HIS A 216 -1.88 -0.56 -12.62
CA HIS A 216 -3.17 -1.22 -12.74
C HIS A 216 -4.24 -0.52 -11.87
N CYS A 217 -3.95 -0.29 -10.59
CA CYS A 217 -4.89 0.39 -9.68
C CYS A 217 -5.20 1.84 -10.09
N ALA A 218 -4.21 2.60 -10.56
CA ALA A 218 -4.44 3.94 -11.08
C ALA A 218 -5.32 3.93 -12.32
N PHE A 219 -5.13 2.96 -13.23
CA PHE A 219 -6.01 2.78 -14.38
C PHE A 219 -7.45 2.48 -13.94
N LEU A 220 -7.67 1.53 -13.03
CA LEU A 220 -9.01 1.21 -12.51
C LEU A 220 -9.69 2.42 -11.87
N PHE A 221 -8.96 3.14 -11.01
CA PHE A 221 -9.47 4.34 -10.35
C PHE A 221 -9.91 5.39 -11.37
N LEU A 222 -9.07 5.70 -12.37
CA LEU A 222 -9.38 6.73 -13.37
C LEU A 222 -10.50 6.32 -14.33
N ARG A 223 -10.69 5.02 -14.58
CA ARG A 223 -11.76 4.52 -15.45
C ARG A 223 -13.11 4.47 -14.75
N THR A 224 -13.13 4.25 -13.44
CA THR A 224 -14.36 4.06 -12.67
C THR A 224 -14.74 5.28 -11.85
N GLY A 225 -13.77 6.16 -11.56
CA GLY A 225 -13.92 7.24 -10.60
C GLY A 225 -14.05 6.75 -9.16
N SER A 226 -13.81 5.47 -8.87
CA SER A 226 -14.08 4.83 -7.59
C SER A 226 -12.81 4.21 -6.98
N ILE A 227 -12.71 4.28 -5.65
CA ILE A 227 -11.64 3.61 -4.90
C ILE A 227 -11.90 2.12 -4.67
N VAL A 228 -13.13 1.64 -4.92
CA VAL A 228 -13.52 0.25 -4.65
C VAL A 228 -12.75 -0.75 -5.51
N PRO A 229 -12.64 -0.62 -6.84
CA PRO A 229 -11.90 -1.60 -7.65
C PRO A 229 -10.41 -1.70 -7.32
N PRO A 230 -9.65 -0.58 -7.11
CA PRO A 230 -8.29 -0.65 -6.59
C PRO A 230 -8.17 -1.41 -5.26
N ILE A 231 -9.05 -1.14 -4.29
CA ILE A 231 -9.05 -1.85 -2.99
C ILE A 231 -9.31 -3.33 -3.20
N ALA A 232 -10.30 -3.69 -4.03
CA ALA A 232 -10.62 -5.09 -4.32
C ALA A 232 -9.42 -5.82 -4.98
N SER A 233 -8.78 -5.19 -5.97
CA SER A 233 -7.55 -5.73 -6.58
C SER A 233 -6.44 -5.92 -5.56
N HIS A 234 -6.25 -4.97 -4.65
CA HIS A 234 -5.23 -5.05 -3.60
C HIS A 234 -5.51 -6.21 -2.64
N VAL A 235 -6.73 -6.30 -2.11
CA VAL A 235 -7.13 -7.40 -1.22
C VAL A 235 -6.94 -8.75 -1.92
N PHE A 236 -7.37 -8.86 -3.18
CA PHE A 236 -7.22 -10.07 -3.97
C PHE A 236 -5.74 -10.46 -4.18
N CYS A 237 -4.89 -9.51 -4.56
CA CYS A 237 -3.46 -9.77 -4.71
C CYS A 237 -2.79 -10.14 -3.37
N ASN A 238 -3.23 -9.57 -2.24
CA ASN A 238 -2.74 -9.98 -0.92
C ASN A 238 -3.17 -11.42 -0.56
N ILE A 239 -4.32 -11.89 -1.04
CA ILE A 239 -4.78 -13.28 -0.86
C ILE A 239 -3.95 -14.23 -1.72
N MET A 240 -3.76 -13.88 -3.00
CA MET A 240 -3.05 -14.74 -3.95
C MET A 240 -1.53 -14.78 -3.71
N GLY A 241 -0.95 -13.69 -3.18
CA GLY A 241 0.48 -13.52 -3.14
C GLY A 241 1.10 -13.42 -4.55
N LEU A 242 2.41 -13.63 -4.62
CA LEU A 242 3.13 -13.66 -5.90
C LEU A 242 2.95 -15.04 -6.57
N PRO A 243 2.53 -15.09 -7.85
CA PRO A 243 2.47 -16.34 -8.61
C PRO A 243 3.84 -17.02 -8.64
N GLY A 244 3.91 -18.29 -8.24
CA GLY A 244 5.13 -19.11 -8.31
C GLY A 244 6.06 -19.09 -7.09
N PHE A 245 5.75 -18.33 -6.02
CA PHE A 245 6.50 -18.37 -4.76
C PHE A 245 5.69 -18.94 -3.59
N ALA A 246 4.40 -19.20 -3.79
CA ALA A 246 3.52 -19.75 -2.76
C ALA A 246 3.62 -21.29 -2.62
N SER A 247 4.32 -21.98 -3.53
CA SER A 247 4.44 -23.44 -3.56
C SER A 247 5.71 -23.99 -2.91
N ASP A 248 6.75 -23.18 -2.66
CA ASP A 248 8.10 -23.69 -2.38
C ASP A 248 8.84 -23.02 -1.19
N LEU A 249 8.10 -22.49 -0.20
CA LEU A 249 8.66 -22.04 1.09
C LEU A 249 7.84 -22.54 2.28
#